data_AF-Q4J9E7-F1
#
_entry.id   AF-Q4J9E7-F1
#
_cell.length_a   1.000
_cell.length_b   1.000
_cell.length_c   1.000
_cell.angle_alpha   90.00
_cell.angle_beta   90.00
_cell.angle_gamma   90.00
#
_symmetry.space_group_name_H-M   'P 1'
#
loop_
_entity.id
_entity.type
_entity.pdbx_description
1 polymer ?
#
loop_
_entity_poly.entity_id
_entity_poly.type
_entity_poly.pdbx_seq_one_letter_code
_entity_poly.pdbx_strand_id
1 'polypeptide(L)'
;MNEPFYFKSYDKVVGVAHNEKELEKEIMRIGSADPPCVNWHLEQGHIVAWLRYIGNNTLAEMLKGVKDYREALARIRDYWVLSENKKAKEVDRATEKRKARYSLRR
;
A
#
# COMPACT_ATOMS: atom_id res chain seq x y z
N MET A 1 10.15 -12.48 8.15
CA MET A 1 10.67 -11.54 7.15
C MET A 1 9.89 -11.80 5.89
N ASN A 2 9.18 -10.80 5.38
CA ASN A 2 8.40 -10.97 4.16
C ASN A 2 9.33 -10.77 2.97
N GLU A 3 9.18 -11.59 1.94
CA GLU A 3 9.95 -11.47 0.71
C GLU A 3 9.66 -10.13 0.00
N PRO A 4 10.68 -9.38 -0.43
CA PRO A 4 10.47 -8.11 -1.11
C PRO A 4 9.90 -8.31 -2.51
N PHE A 5 9.22 -7.28 -3.01
CA PHE A 5 8.79 -7.21 -4.38
C PHE A 5 9.91 -6.73 -5.29
N TYR A 6 10.23 -7.50 -6.31
CA TYR A 6 11.22 -7.14 -7.32
C TYR A 6 10.51 -6.65 -8.59
N PHE A 7 10.73 -5.40 -8.96
CA PHE A 7 10.33 -4.91 -10.28
C PHE A 7 11.34 -5.41 -11.31
N LYS A 8 10.90 -6.25 -12.24
CA LYS A 8 11.75 -6.82 -13.28
C LYS A 8 11.34 -6.31 -14.66
N SER A 9 12.27 -5.69 -15.37
CA SER A 9 12.12 -5.38 -16.79
C SER A 9 13.00 -6.35 -17.56
N TYR A 10 12.36 -7.28 -18.29
CA TYR A 10 13.04 -8.44 -18.88
C TYR A 10 13.84 -9.21 -17.80
N ASP A 11 15.14 -9.43 -18.01
CA ASP A 11 16.02 -10.15 -17.08
C ASP A 11 16.68 -9.26 -16.02
N LYS A 12 16.31 -7.97 -15.95
CA LYS A 12 16.94 -7.01 -15.04
C LYS A 12 15.99 -6.57 -13.94
N VAL A 13 16.47 -6.62 -12.70
CA VAL A 13 15.80 -5.98 -11.56
C VAL A 13 16.03 -4.47 -11.67
N VAL A 14 14.95 -3.72 -11.81
CA VAL A 14 14.97 -2.26 -11.95
C VAL A 14 14.52 -1.54 -10.69
N GLY A 15 13.98 -2.27 -9.71
CA GLY A 15 13.56 -1.74 -8.41
C GLY A 15 13.18 -2.82 -7.41
N VAL A 16 13.17 -2.46 -6.13
CA VAL A 16 12.85 -3.38 -5.02
C VAL A 16 12.01 -2.64 -3.98
N ALA A 17 10.95 -3.29 -3.48
CA ALA A 17 10.11 -2.75 -2.43
C ALA A 17 9.90 -3.78 -1.30
N HIS A 18 10.17 -3.38 -0.05
CA HIS A 18 9.98 -4.25 1.12
C HIS A 18 8.65 -3.98 1.86
N ASN A 19 8.01 -2.86 1.57
CA ASN A 19 6.78 -2.39 2.21
C ASN A 19 6.00 -1.48 1.25
N GLU A 20 4.80 -1.08 1.64
CA GLU A 20 3.88 -0.30 0.82
C GLU A 20 4.41 1.10 0.50
N LYS A 21 5.19 1.70 1.41
CA LYS A 21 5.81 3.01 1.17
C LYS A 21 6.91 2.95 0.13
N GLU A 22 7.72 1.90 0.17
CA GLU A 22 8.73 1.65 -0.86
C GLU A 22 8.09 1.28 -2.19
N LEU A 23 7.01 0.50 -2.16
CA LEU A 23 6.23 0.16 -3.35
C LEU A 23 5.73 1.43 -4.05
N GLU A 24 5.15 2.38 -3.31
CA GLU A 24 4.71 3.68 -3.85
C GLU A 24 5.86 4.45 -4.50
N LYS A 25 7.00 4.55 -3.82
CA LYS A 25 8.18 5.26 -4.34
C LYS A 25 8.69 4.63 -5.63
N GLU A 26 8.78 3.30 -5.68
CA GLU A 26 9.28 2.58 -6.84
C GLU A 26 8.30 2.62 -8.01
N ILE A 27 6.99 2.52 -7.76
CA ILE A 27 5.95 2.73 -8.78
C ILE A 27 6.07 4.14 -9.38
N MET A 28 6.29 5.17 -8.55
CA MET A 28 6.46 6.53 -9.03
C MET A 28 7.75 6.70 -9.83
N ARG A 29 8.89 6.23 -9.28
CA ARG A 29 10.21 6.38 -9.91
C ARG A 29 10.29 5.63 -11.23
N ILE A 30 9.90 4.36 -11.25
CA ILE A 30 9.95 3.51 -12.44
C ILE A 30 8.85 3.93 -13.40
N GLY A 31 7.61 4.13 -12.93
CA GLY A 31 6.50 4.51 -13.81
C GLY A 31 6.70 5.84 -14.52
N SER A 32 7.49 6.76 -13.95
CA SER A 32 7.85 8.02 -14.62
C SER A 32 8.95 7.87 -15.68
N ALA A 33 9.78 6.84 -15.57
CA ALA A 33 10.91 6.60 -16.49
C ALA A 33 10.60 5.52 -17.55
N ASP A 34 9.92 4.45 -17.14
CA ASP A 34 9.50 3.28 -17.91
C ASP A 34 8.08 2.84 -17.48
N PRO A 35 7.03 3.58 -17.91
CA PRO A 35 5.64 3.22 -17.61
C PRO A 35 5.25 1.79 -17.97
N PRO A 36 5.63 1.24 -19.15
CA PRO A 36 5.31 -0.14 -19.53
C PRO A 36 5.71 -1.19 -18.50
N CYS A 37 6.88 -1.04 -17.86
CA CYS A 37 7.34 -1.97 -16.82
C CYS A 37 6.34 -2.05 -15.67
N VAL A 38 5.93 -0.91 -15.11
CA VAL A 38 5.00 -0.91 -13.96
C VAL A 38 3.60 -1.35 -14.38
N ASN A 39 3.11 -0.85 -15.53
CA ASN A 39 1.80 -1.19 -16.06
C ASN A 39 1.66 -2.70 -16.30
N TRP A 40 2.71 -3.37 -16.79
CA TRP A 40 2.73 -4.82 -16.95
C TRP A 40 2.60 -5.55 -15.61
N HIS A 41 3.35 -5.17 -14.57
CA HIS A 41 3.22 -5.82 -13.24
C HIS A 41 1.84 -5.60 -12.62
N LEU A 42 1.22 -4.44 -12.86
CA LEU A 42 -0.14 -4.13 -12.43
C LEU A 42 -1.16 -5.00 -13.17
N GLU A 43 -1.07 -5.07 -14.49
CA GLU A 43 -1.98 -5.85 -15.34
C GLU A 43 -1.90 -7.35 -15.05
N GLN A 44 -0.70 -7.89 -14.82
CA GLN A 44 -0.50 -9.29 -14.42
C GLN A 44 -0.96 -9.56 -12.97
N GLY A 45 -1.24 -8.53 -12.18
CA GLY A 45 -1.63 -8.67 -10.78
C GLY A 45 -0.50 -9.07 -9.84
N HIS A 46 0.76 -8.94 -10.25
CA HIS A 46 1.93 -9.28 -9.44
C HIS A 46 1.98 -8.45 -8.15
N ILE A 47 1.72 -7.15 -8.26
CA ILE A 47 1.71 -6.23 -7.12
C ILE A 47 0.57 -6.59 -6.15
N VAL A 48 -0.61 -6.93 -6.68
CA VAL A 48 -1.78 -7.34 -5.88
C VAL A 48 -1.49 -8.65 -5.13
N ALA A 49 -0.87 -9.63 -5.79
CA ALA A 49 -0.49 -10.90 -5.16
C ALA A 49 0.52 -10.68 -4.03
N TRP A 50 1.53 -9.84 -4.24
CA TRP A 50 2.51 -9.50 -3.22
C TRP A 50 1.89 -8.77 -2.03
N LEU A 51 0.99 -7.80 -2.27
CA LEU A 51 0.28 -7.10 -1.19
C LEU A 51 -0.54 -8.05 -0.32
N ARG A 52 -1.21 -9.04 -0.92
CA ARG A 52 -1.92 -10.10 -0.17
C ARG A 52 -0.95 -10.95 0.64
N TYR A 53 0.19 -11.32 0.05
CA TYR A 53 1.23 -12.10 0.72
C TYR A 53 1.77 -11.39 1.97
N ILE A 54 2.00 -10.07 1.92
CA ILE A 54 2.44 -9.31 3.10
C ILE A 54 1.32 -8.98 4.09
N GLY A 55 0.07 -9.38 3.80
CA GLY A 55 -1.09 -9.20 4.66
C GLY A 55 -1.89 -7.91 4.42
N ASN A 56 -1.54 -7.09 3.43
CA ASN A 56 -2.26 -5.85 3.11
C ASN A 56 -3.38 -6.08 2.09
N ASN A 57 -4.45 -6.73 2.55
CA ASN A 57 -5.62 -7.03 1.72
C ASN A 57 -6.38 -5.77 1.25
N THR A 58 -6.36 -4.70 2.05
CA THR A 58 -7.04 -3.44 1.71
C THR A 58 -6.42 -2.81 0.48
N LEU A 59 -5.11 -2.60 0.48
CA LEU A 59 -4.43 -2.01 -0.68
C LEU A 59 -4.47 -2.94 -1.89
N ALA A 60 -4.36 -4.25 -1.66
CA ALA A 60 -4.50 -5.25 -2.72
C ALA A 60 -5.85 -5.15 -3.46
N GLU A 61 -6.95 -4.98 -2.73
CA GLU A 61 -8.28 -4.84 -3.35
C GLU A 61 -8.42 -3.49 -4.07
N MET A 62 -7.86 -2.41 -3.53
CA MET A 62 -7.88 -1.09 -4.17
C MET A 62 -7.11 -1.04 -5.51
N LEU A 63 -6.07 -1.88 -5.64
CA LEU A 63 -5.24 -1.99 -6.85
C LEU A 63 -5.71 -3.09 -7.82
N LYS A 64 -6.75 -3.84 -7.48
CA LYS A 64 -7.26 -4.92 -8.32
C LYS A 64 -7.81 -4.37 -9.63
N GLY A 65 -7.31 -4.89 -10.75
CA GLY A 65 -7.74 -4.49 -12.09
C GLY A 65 -7.16 -3.15 -12.57
N VAL A 66 -6.32 -2.48 -11.78
CA VAL A 66 -5.59 -1.29 -12.21
C VAL A 66 -4.52 -1.70 -13.22
N LYS A 67 -4.39 -0.93 -14.31
CA LYS A 67 -3.42 -1.19 -15.39
C LYS A 67 -2.48 -0.02 -15.67
N ASP A 68 -2.73 1.13 -15.04
CA ASP A 68 -1.95 2.35 -15.24
C ASP A 68 -1.28 2.77 -13.93
N TYR A 69 0.02 3.09 -13.99
CA TYR A 69 0.80 3.46 -12.82
C TYR A 69 0.31 4.75 -12.15
N ARG A 70 -0.29 5.70 -12.89
CA ARG A 70 -0.82 6.94 -12.31
C ARG A 70 -2.10 6.67 -11.55
N GLU A 71 -2.96 5.80 -12.07
CA GLU A 71 -4.12 5.29 -11.35
C GLU A 71 -3.69 4.54 -10.08
N ALA A 72 -2.67 3.68 -10.18
CA ALA A 72 -2.15 2.96 -9.01
C ALA A 72 -1.66 3.93 -7.92
N LEU A 73 -0.89 4.96 -8.29
CA LEU A 73 -0.45 6.01 -7.36
C LEU A 73 -1.63 6.77 -6.74
N ALA A 74 -2.67 7.07 -7.52
CA ALA A 74 -3.87 7.70 -6.98
C ALA A 74 -4.54 6.83 -5.90
N ARG A 75 -4.73 5.53 -6.16
CA ARG A 75 -5.31 4.58 -5.20
C ARG A 75 -4.45 4.38 -3.96
N ILE A 76 -3.12 4.37 -4.11
CA ILE A 76 -2.18 4.29 -2.98
C ILE A 76 -2.30 5.54 -2.09
N ARG A 77 -2.43 6.73 -2.68
CA ARG A 77 -2.68 7.97 -1.90
C ARG A 77 -4.01 7.92 -1.15
N ASP A 78 -5.09 7.48 -1.82
CA ASP A 78 -6.40 7.32 -1.17
C ASP A 78 -6.31 6.33 0.00
N TYR A 79 -5.56 5.23 -0.18
CA TYR A 79 -5.30 4.24 0.87
C TYR A 79 -4.62 4.87 2.10
N TRP A 80 -3.61 5.73 1.90
CA TRP A 80 -2.94 6.40 3.00
C TRP A 80 -3.88 7.31 3.77
N VAL A 81 -4.69 8.12 3.08
CA VAL A 81 -5.69 8.99 3.69
C VAL A 81 -6.71 8.18 4.50
N LEU A 82 -7.18 7.05 3.96
CA LEU A 82 -8.09 6.14 4.68
C LEU A 82 -7.44 5.52 5.92
N SER A 83 -6.19 5.08 5.80
CA SER A 83 -5.42 4.47 6.89
C SER A 83 -5.16 5.45 8.04
N GLU A 84 -4.81 6.70 7.74
CA GLU A 84 -4.61 7.76 8.74
C GLU A 84 -5.90 8.07 9.49
N ASN A 85 -7.02 8.20 8.78
CA ASN A 85 -8.32 8.42 9.38
C ASN A 85 -8.77 7.26 10.29
N LYS A 86 -8.45 6.01 9.91
CA LYS A 86 -8.74 4.84 10.76
C LYS A 86 -7.94 4.88 12.06
N LYS A 87 -6.63 5.19 11.98
CA LYS A 87 -5.77 5.32 13.16
C LYS A 87 -6.24 6.43 14.10
N ALA A 88 -6.61 7.59 13.56
CA ALA A 88 -7.14 8.70 14.36
C ALA A 88 -8.40 8.28 15.16
N LYS A 89 -9.36 7.62 14.49
CA LYS A 89 -10.59 7.13 15.15
C LYS A 89 -10.32 6.08 16.24
N GLU A 90 -9.31 5.23 16.07
CA GLU A 90 -8.92 4.25 17.09
C GLU A 90 -8.31 4.91 18.33
N VAL A 91 -7.48 5.94 18.15
CA VAL A 91 -6.89 6.74 19.23
C VAL A 91 -7.98 7.48 20.02
N ASP A 92 -8.94 8.10 19.32
CA ASP A 92 -10.07 8.79 19.97
C ASP A 92 -10.88 7.83 20.84
N ARG A 93 -11.24 6.65 20.30
CA ARG A 93 -11.97 5.62 21.06
C ARG A 93 -11.18 5.11 22.27
N ALA A 94 -9.88 4.92 22.14
CA ALA A 94 -9.03 4.47 23.25
C ALA A 94 -8.95 5.54 24.36
N THR A 95 -8.90 6.82 23.97
CA THR A 95 -8.88 7.96 24.89
C THR A 95 -10.19 8.09 25.66
N GLU A 96 -11.32 7.96 24.98
CA GLU A 96 -12.65 7.99 25.61
C GLU A 96 -12.85 6.81 26.58
N LYS A 97 -12.44 5.59 26.21
CA LYS A 97 -12.46 4.43 27.11
C LYS A 97 -11.59 4.64 28.35
N ARG A 98 -10.41 5.26 28.22
CA ARG A 98 -9.54 5.59 29.36
C ARG A 98 -10.20 6.58 30.31
N LYS A 99 -10.80 7.66 29.79
CA LYS A 99 -11.50 8.66 30.62
C LYS A 99 -12.67 8.04 31.39
N ALA A 100 -13.51 7.25 30.72
CA ALA A 100 -14.65 6.57 31.34
C ALA A 100 -14.22 5.60 32.47
N ARG A 101 -13.09 4.88 32.27
CA ARG A 101 -12.55 3.97 33.30
C ARG A 101 -12.04 4.70 34.55
N TYR A 102 -11.56 5.94 34.40
CA TYR A 102 -11.15 6.77 35.54
C TYR A 102 -12.34 7.38 36.29
N SER A 103 -13.43 7.74 35.60
CA SER A 103 -14.63 8.28 36.24
C SER A 103 -15.42 7.26 37.05
N LEU A 104 -15.36 5.97 36.69
CA LEU A 104 -16.01 4.85 37.39
C LEU A 104 -15.26 4.36 38.64
N ARG A 105 -14.05 4.87 38.90
CA ARG A 105 -13.21 4.51 40.06
C ARG A 105 -13.26 5.55 41.20
N ARG A 106 -14.12 6.56 41.07
CA ARG A 106 -14.42 7.55 42.11
C ARG A 106 -15.75 7.24 42.78
#